data_AF-A0A7Y2FYZ0-F1
#
_entry.id   AF-A0A7Y2FYZ0-F1
#
_cell.length_a   1.000
_cell.length_b   1.000
_cell.length_c   1.000
_cell.angle_alpha   90.00
_cell.angle_beta   90.00
_cell.angle_gamma   90.00
#
_symmetry.space_group_name_H-M   'P 1'
#
loop_
_entity.id
_entity.type
_entity.pdbx_description
1 polymer ?
#
loop_
_entity_poly.entity_id
_entity_poly.type
_entity_poly.pdbx_seq_one_letter_code
_entity_poly.pdbx_strand_id
1 'polypeptide(L)'
;YGITNNLTVGVGVIPLFLFDGTSSPIWITPKFSIPVVKDKFNVGVGGLLGTVLGEEETGFGILYGAFTVGDRNRNLNVGVGYGYFDGTLADRPVINISGMLRLSPKFYLISENYIIQDVGLISLGGRVNFRKVSLDFGLYTVTEIFESGSFAAVPLISVGIPFGNPAE
;
A
#
# COMPACT_ATOMS: atom_id res chain seq x y z
N TYR A 1 1.85 -1.69 -12.30
CA TYR A 1 2.55 -1.53 -13.58
C TYR A 1 1.99 -0.29 -14.25
N GLY A 2 2.78 0.38 -15.08
CA GLY A 2 2.43 1.72 -15.59
C GLY A 2 1.44 1.64 -16.74
N ILE A 3 0.44 2.53 -16.74
CA ILE A 3 -0.27 2.92 -17.96
C ILE A 3 0.68 3.78 -18.81
N THR A 4 1.49 4.62 -18.15
CA THR A 4 2.61 5.37 -18.74
C THR A 4 3.84 5.27 -17.85
N ASN A 5 4.96 5.91 -18.23
CA ASN A 5 6.17 5.95 -17.41
C ASN A 5 5.97 6.61 -16.03
N ASN A 6 4.91 7.42 -15.87
CA ASN A 6 4.65 8.17 -14.65
C ASN A 6 3.31 7.82 -14.00
N LEU A 7 2.36 7.25 -14.74
CA LEU A 7 1.05 6.87 -14.22
C LEU A 7 0.96 5.35 -14.03
N THR A 8 0.68 4.93 -12.80
CA THR A 8 0.35 3.57 -12.42
C THR A 8 -1.09 3.51 -11.92
N VAL A 9 -1.80 2.44 -12.24
CA VAL A 9 -3.10 2.14 -11.62
C VAL A 9 -3.03 0.71 -11.09
N GLY A 10 -3.51 0.52 -9.86
CA GLY A 10 -3.78 -0.80 -9.29
C GLY A 10 -5.27 -1.03 -9.10
N VAL A 11 -5.65 -2.30 -9.01
CA VAL A 11 -6.96 -2.74 -8.55
C VAL A 11 -6.71 -3.77 -7.46
N GLY A 12 -7.49 -3.71 -6.39
CA GLY A 12 -7.39 -4.65 -5.28
C GLY A 12 -8.74 -5.11 -4.79
N VAL A 13 -8.74 -6.28 -4.15
CA VAL A 13 -9.90 -6.90 -3.51
C VAL A 13 -9.43 -7.69 -2.30
N ILE A 14 -10.16 -7.64 -1.20
CA ILE A 14 -10.10 -8.67 -0.17
C ILE A 14 -11.28 -9.61 -0.44
N PRO A 15 -11.05 -10.87 -0.85
CA PRO A 15 -12.11 -11.77 -1.31
C PRO A 15 -12.87 -12.40 -0.14
N LEU A 16 -13.50 -11.56 0.69
CA LEU A 16 -14.31 -11.99 1.84
C LEU A 16 -15.55 -12.81 1.41
N PHE A 17 -15.95 -12.72 0.15
CA PHE A 17 -17.04 -13.51 -0.44
C PHE A 17 -16.76 -15.02 -0.39
N LEU A 18 -15.49 -15.43 -0.21
CA LEU A 18 -15.09 -16.82 0.01
C LEU A 18 -15.40 -17.31 1.44
N PHE A 19 -15.71 -16.42 2.36
CA PHE A 19 -16.00 -16.68 3.77
C PHE A 19 -17.47 -16.35 4.07
N ASP A 20 -18.34 -17.33 3.84
CA ASP A 20 -19.78 -17.25 4.12
C ASP A 20 -20.51 -16.10 3.38
N GLY A 21 -20.05 -15.77 2.17
CA GLY A 21 -20.69 -14.73 1.36
C GLY A 21 -20.52 -13.30 1.87
N THR A 22 -19.57 -13.07 2.80
CA THR A 22 -19.30 -11.75 3.38
C THR A 22 -18.95 -10.72 2.29
N SER A 23 -19.56 -9.54 2.39
CA SER A 23 -19.33 -8.40 1.50
C SER A 23 -17.83 -8.06 1.40
N SER A 24 -17.35 -7.85 0.18
CA SER A 24 -15.91 -7.75 -0.11
C SER A 24 -15.49 -6.35 -0.50
N PRO A 25 -14.49 -5.75 0.17
CA PRO A 25 -13.96 -4.47 -0.25
C PRO A 25 -13.19 -4.61 -1.56
N ILE A 26 -13.46 -3.69 -2.48
CA ILE A 26 -12.72 -3.52 -3.73
C ILE A 26 -12.23 -2.09 -3.84
N TRP A 27 -11.12 -1.88 -4.53
CA TRP A 27 -10.58 -0.53 -4.72
C TRP A 27 -9.72 -0.42 -5.97
N ILE A 28 -9.53 0.83 -6.39
CA ILE A 28 -8.55 1.25 -7.39
C ILE A 28 -7.51 2.16 -6.75
N THR A 29 -6.28 2.11 -7.25
CA THR A 29 -5.15 2.92 -6.75
C THR A 29 -4.43 3.64 -7.87
N PRO A 30 -4.94 4.78 -8.36
CA PRO A 30 -4.20 5.63 -9.26
C PRO A 30 -3.02 6.29 -8.54
N LYS A 31 -1.84 6.26 -9.15
CA LYS A 31 -0.64 6.93 -8.66
C LYS A 31 0.13 7.56 -9.82
N PHE A 32 0.42 8.83 -9.70
CA PHE A 32 1.30 9.57 -10.60
C PHE A 32 2.62 9.85 -9.89
N SER A 33 3.75 9.55 -10.53
CA SER A 33 5.09 9.66 -9.95
C SER A 33 6.07 10.28 -10.94
N ILE A 34 6.77 11.33 -10.52
CA ILE A 34 7.78 12.03 -11.31
C ILE A 34 9.17 11.74 -10.69
N PRO A 35 10.14 11.27 -11.49
CA PRO A 35 11.55 11.21 -11.07
C PRO A 35 12.14 12.62 -11.08
N VAL A 36 12.34 13.21 -9.90
CA VAL A 36 13.06 14.48 -9.74
C VAL A 36 14.56 14.26 -9.97
N VAL A 37 15.09 13.15 -9.48
CA VAL A 37 16.42 12.63 -9.83
C VAL A 37 16.25 11.18 -10.22
N LYS A 38 16.56 10.86 -11.48
CA LYS A 38 16.42 9.51 -12.03
C LYS A 38 17.08 8.47 -11.11
N ASP A 39 16.34 7.42 -10.79
CA ASP A 39 16.75 6.29 -9.93
C ASP A 39 17.23 6.67 -8.51
N LYS A 40 16.95 7.89 -8.04
CA LYS A 40 17.38 8.36 -6.72
C LYS A 40 16.31 9.07 -5.92
N PHE A 41 15.50 9.91 -6.56
CA PHE A 41 14.50 10.71 -5.87
C PHE A 41 13.27 10.90 -6.75
N ASN A 42 12.12 10.48 -6.22
CA ASN A 42 10.83 10.58 -6.90
C ASN A 42 9.83 11.27 -5.98
N VAL A 43 8.92 12.02 -6.60
CA VAL A 43 7.76 12.61 -5.92
C VAL A 43 6.52 12.09 -6.60
N GLY A 44 5.55 11.65 -5.82
CA GLY A 44 4.30 11.15 -6.36
C GLY A 44 3.09 11.64 -5.61
N VAL A 45 1.96 11.66 -6.32
CA VAL A 45 0.63 11.84 -5.76
C VAL A 45 -0.19 10.64 -6.16
N GLY A 46 -1.05 10.17 -5.28
CA GLY A 46 -1.90 9.04 -5.57
C GLY A 46 -3.14 9.04 -4.72
N GLY A 47 -4.03 8.14 -5.05
CA GLY A 47 -5.19 7.87 -4.24
C GLY A 47 -5.49 6.38 -4.14
N LEU A 48 -6.33 6.05 -3.18
CA LEU A 48 -7.09 4.82 -3.14
C LEU A 48 -8.56 5.23 -3.13
N LEU A 49 -9.37 4.61 -3.98
CA LEU A 49 -10.82 4.80 -4.04
C LEU A 49 -11.45 3.42 -4.01
N GLY A 50 -12.28 3.16 -3.01
CA GLY A 50 -12.86 1.85 -2.76
C GLY A 50 -14.30 1.90 -2.28
N THR A 51 -14.93 0.73 -2.32
CA THR A 51 -16.30 0.48 -1.86
C THR A 51 -16.40 -0.98 -1.41
N VAL A 52 -17.43 -1.30 -0.66
CA VAL A 52 -17.77 -2.69 -0.31
C VAL A 52 -18.82 -3.21 -1.29
N LEU A 53 -18.52 -4.33 -1.96
CA LEU A 53 -19.47 -4.96 -2.88
C LEU A 53 -20.69 -5.48 -2.13
N GLY A 54 -21.89 -5.07 -2.57
CA GLY A 54 -23.16 -5.49 -1.96
C GLY A 54 -23.68 -4.55 -0.87
N GLU A 55 -22.93 -3.51 -0.51
CA GLU A 55 -23.33 -2.50 0.47
C GLU A 55 -23.52 -1.13 -0.20
N GLU A 56 -24.52 -0.38 0.24
CA GLU A 56 -24.73 1.01 -0.19
C GLU A 56 -23.92 1.98 0.70
N GLU A 57 -23.51 3.13 0.15
CA GLU A 57 -22.84 4.24 0.88
C GLU A 57 -21.49 3.91 1.56
N THR A 58 -20.84 2.79 1.22
CA THR A 58 -19.56 2.36 1.81
C THR A 58 -18.30 2.92 1.13
N GLY A 59 -18.38 4.11 0.56
CA GLY A 59 -17.25 4.73 -0.15
C GLY A 59 -16.09 5.05 0.81
N PHE A 60 -14.91 4.50 0.56
CA PHE A 60 -13.72 4.75 1.38
C PHE A 60 -12.49 5.02 0.51
N GLY A 61 -11.51 5.72 1.06
CA GLY A 61 -10.25 5.91 0.36
C GLY A 61 -9.28 6.84 1.05
N ILE A 62 -8.22 7.19 0.33
CA ILE A 62 -7.19 8.11 0.79
C ILE A 62 -6.64 8.87 -0.40
N LEU A 63 -6.41 10.18 -0.25
CA LEU A 63 -5.58 10.97 -1.16
C LEU A 63 -4.25 11.22 -0.47
N TYR A 64 -3.13 10.96 -1.15
CA TYR A 64 -1.81 11.07 -0.56
C TYR A 64 -0.75 11.63 -1.51
N GLY A 65 0.25 12.26 -0.93
CA GLY A 65 1.52 12.59 -1.56
C GLY A 65 2.64 11.77 -0.92
N ALA A 66 3.67 11.44 -1.69
CA ALA A 66 4.82 10.69 -1.19
C ALA A 66 6.12 11.08 -1.87
N PHE A 67 7.19 10.96 -1.09
CA PHE A 67 8.58 11.06 -1.52
C PHE A 67 9.20 9.67 -1.49
N THR A 68 9.94 9.31 -2.54
CA THR A 68 10.67 8.05 -2.62
C THR A 68 12.14 8.35 -2.83
N VAL A 69 12.99 7.81 -1.97
CA VAL A 69 14.46 7.83 -2.12
C VAL A 69 14.95 6.43 -2.47
N GLY A 70 15.78 6.34 -3.50
CA GLY A 70 16.35 5.08 -4.00
C GLY A 70 15.73 4.58 -5.29
N ASP A 71 16.04 3.33 -5.61
CA ASP A 71 15.70 2.69 -6.87
C ASP A 71 14.72 1.51 -6.69
N ARG A 72 14.51 0.72 -7.74
CA ARG A 72 13.59 -0.43 -7.72
C ARG A 72 14.05 -1.59 -6.84
N ASN A 73 15.34 -1.66 -6.53
CA ASN A 73 15.93 -2.71 -5.70
C ASN A 73 16.03 -2.28 -4.25
N ARG A 74 16.24 -0.99 -3.98
CA ARG A 74 16.30 -0.46 -2.62
C ARG A 74 15.69 0.93 -2.59
N ASN A 75 14.55 1.05 -1.93
CA ASN A 75 13.91 2.34 -1.72
C ASN A 75 13.32 2.49 -0.32
N LEU A 76 13.20 3.75 0.08
CA LEU A 76 12.46 4.22 1.22
C LEU A 76 11.43 5.23 0.72
N ASN A 77 10.21 5.14 1.23
CA ASN A 77 9.12 6.04 0.90
C ASN A 77 8.61 6.67 2.19
N VAL A 78 8.33 7.96 2.12
CA VAL A 78 7.63 8.71 3.16
C VAL A 78 6.45 9.41 2.51
N GLY A 79 5.26 9.15 3.02
CA GLY A 79 4.02 9.69 2.50
C GLY A 79 3.17 10.34 3.56
N VAL A 80 2.29 11.24 3.12
CA VAL A 80 1.23 11.83 3.93
C VAL A 80 -0.05 11.82 3.13
N GLY A 81 -1.16 11.45 3.76
CA GLY A 81 -2.45 11.45 3.11
C GLY A 81 -3.61 11.70 4.06
N TYR A 82 -4.76 12.05 3.49
CA TYR A 82 -6.01 12.22 4.21
C TYR A 82 -6.99 11.16 3.75
N GLY A 83 -7.44 10.34 4.70
CA GLY A 83 -8.46 9.34 4.46
C GLY A 83 -9.83 9.99 4.29
N TYR A 84 -10.71 9.37 3.52
CA TYR A 84 -12.13 9.68 3.52
C TYR A 84 -12.92 8.39 3.74
N PHE A 85 -14.04 8.51 4.43
CA PHE A 85 -14.98 7.41 4.64
C PHE A 85 -16.37 8.01 4.69
N ASP A 86 -17.29 7.44 3.90
CA ASP A 86 -18.72 7.81 3.89
C ASP A 86 -18.93 9.34 3.78
N GLY A 87 -18.37 9.93 2.72
CA GLY A 87 -18.46 11.36 2.46
C GLY A 87 -17.69 12.28 3.42
N THR A 88 -17.08 11.73 4.48
CA THR A 88 -16.39 12.50 5.51
C THR A 88 -14.87 12.38 5.36
N LEU A 89 -14.18 13.52 5.29
CA LEU A 89 -12.72 13.56 5.32
C LEU A 89 -12.23 13.38 6.75
N ALA A 90 -11.16 12.61 6.92
CA ALA A 90 -10.46 12.51 8.20
C ALA A 90 -9.99 13.89 8.66
N ASP A 91 -10.13 14.15 9.95
CA ASP A 91 -9.67 15.37 10.62
C ASP A 91 -8.13 15.45 10.68
N ARG A 92 -7.47 14.28 10.58
CA ARG A 92 -6.03 14.14 10.77
C ARG A 92 -5.37 13.33 9.66
N PRO A 93 -4.11 13.66 9.33
CA PRO A 93 -3.38 12.97 8.30
C PRO A 93 -2.91 11.58 8.77
N VAL A 94 -2.73 10.70 7.80
CA VAL A 94 -2.01 9.44 7.92
C VAL A 94 -0.60 9.66 7.39
N ILE A 95 0.41 9.31 8.19
CA ILE A 95 1.81 9.29 7.75
C ILE A 95 2.17 7.86 7.36
N ASN A 96 2.76 7.67 6.19
CA ASN A 96 3.29 6.38 5.74
C ASN A 96 4.82 6.43 5.75
N ILE A 97 5.45 5.40 6.31
CA ILE A 97 6.87 5.13 6.15
C ILE A 97 7.01 3.68 5.69
N SER A 98 7.52 3.50 4.49
CA SER A 98 7.65 2.18 3.89
C SER A 98 8.98 1.99 3.19
N GLY A 99 9.47 0.76 3.13
CA GLY A 99 10.75 0.42 2.55
C GLY A 99 10.72 -0.91 1.82
N MET A 100 11.58 -1.02 0.82
CA MET A 100 11.81 -2.24 0.07
C MET A 100 13.31 -2.46 -0.12
N LEU A 101 13.76 -3.69 0.13
CA LEU A 101 15.14 -4.11 -0.09
C LEU A 101 15.17 -5.46 -0.82
N ARG A 102 15.71 -5.48 -2.03
CA ARG A 102 15.94 -6.68 -2.83
C ARG A 102 17.14 -7.43 -2.27
N LEU A 103 16.89 -8.60 -1.71
CA LEU A 103 17.93 -9.49 -1.18
C LEU A 103 18.40 -10.50 -2.23
N SER A 104 17.57 -10.83 -3.22
CA SER A 104 17.94 -11.72 -4.32
C SER A 104 17.22 -11.35 -5.62
N PRO A 105 17.53 -11.97 -6.76
CA PRO A 105 16.82 -11.69 -8.01
C PRO A 105 15.29 -11.85 -7.92
N LYS A 106 14.79 -12.68 -7.00
CA LYS A 106 13.36 -12.94 -6.84
C LYS A 106 12.79 -12.52 -5.48
N PHE A 107 13.62 -12.26 -4.47
CA PHE A 107 13.18 -12.01 -3.11
C PHE A 107 13.49 -10.59 -2.64
N TYR A 108 12.49 -9.97 -2.01
CA TYR A 108 12.54 -8.63 -1.47
C TYR A 108 12.02 -8.66 -0.03
N LEU A 109 12.69 -7.93 0.86
CA LEU A 109 12.16 -7.56 2.16
C LEU A 109 11.31 -6.29 1.98
N ILE A 110 10.14 -6.25 2.59
CA ILE A 110 9.23 -5.11 2.57
C ILE A 110 8.76 -4.78 3.97
N SER A 111 8.57 -3.50 4.24
CA SER A 111 7.94 -3.00 5.46
C SER A 111 7.11 -1.79 5.08
N GLU A 112 5.88 -1.75 5.58
CA GLU A 112 4.94 -0.67 5.31
C GLU A 112 4.24 -0.29 6.61
N ASN A 113 4.47 0.94 7.04
CA ASN A 113 4.07 1.39 8.36
C ASN A 113 3.22 2.66 8.23
N TYR A 114 2.08 2.68 8.91
CA TYR A 114 1.15 3.79 8.93
C TYR A 114 1.05 4.32 10.35
N ILE A 115 1.10 5.64 10.49
CA ILE A 115 0.92 6.34 11.75
C ILE A 115 -0.32 7.20 11.60
N ILE A 116 -1.31 6.94 12.46
CA ILE A 116 -2.59 7.64 12.52
C ILE A 116 -2.74 8.10 13.96
N GLN A 117 -2.55 9.40 14.19
CA GLN A 117 -2.46 9.95 15.55
C GLN A 117 -1.37 9.20 16.35
N ASP A 118 -1.75 8.56 17.45
CA ASP A 118 -0.86 7.83 18.35
C ASP A 118 -0.85 6.31 18.08
N VAL A 119 -1.56 5.87 17.03
CA VAL A 119 -1.65 4.46 16.62
C VAL A 119 -0.74 4.19 15.43
N GLY A 120 0.11 3.19 15.57
CA GLY A 120 0.96 2.65 14.52
C GLY A 120 0.43 1.32 14.00
N LEU A 121 0.18 1.22 12.70
CA LEU A 121 0.08 -0.05 11.98
C LEU A 121 1.45 -0.35 11.39
N ILE A 122 2.15 -1.33 11.96
CA ILE A 122 3.53 -1.66 11.59
C ILE A 122 3.53 -3.01 10.88
N SER A 123 4.35 -3.14 9.83
CA SER A 123 4.49 -4.41 9.13
C SER A 123 5.93 -4.75 8.78
N LEU A 124 6.18 -6.05 8.70
CA LEU A 124 7.39 -6.62 8.13
C LEU A 124 7.04 -7.88 7.36
N GLY A 125 7.56 -7.99 6.15
CA GLY A 125 7.24 -9.09 5.26
C GLY A 125 8.24 -9.30 4.14
N GLY A 126 7.95 -10.30 3.31
CA GLY A 126 8.70 -10.63 2.12
C GLY A 126 7.82 -10.59 0.87
N ARG A 127 8.44 -10.25 -0.26
CA ARG A 127 7.87 -10.38 -1.60
C ARG A 127 8.71 -11.35 -2.42
N VAL A 128 8.06 -12.32 -3.05
CA VAL A 128 8.65 -13.25 -4.01
C VAL A 128 8.06 -12.99 -5.39
N ASN A 129 8.90 -12.62 -6.34
CA ASN A 129 8.50 -12.50 -7.74
C ASN A 129 8.76 -13.82 -8.48
N PHE A 130 7.69 -14.43 -9.00
CA PHE A 130 7.73 -15.65 -9.79
C PHE A 130 7.00 -15.44 -11.12
N ARG A 131 7.76 -15.50 -12.23
CA ARG A 131 7.25 -15.25 -13.59
C ARG A 131 6.55 -13.88 -13.67
N LYS A 132 5.26 -13.85 -14.01
CA LYS A 132 4.41 -12.65 -14.05
C LYS A 132 3.49 -12.58 -12.83
N VAL A 133 3.96 -13.01 -11.66
CA VAL A 133 3.21 -12.96 -10.39
C VAL A 133 4.16 -12.51 -9.28
N SER A 134 3.65 -11.72 -8.37
CA SER A 134 4.29 -11.35 -7.10
C SER A 134 3.48 -11.94 -5.96
N LEU A 135 4.14 -12.62 -5.02
CA LEU A 135 3.54 -13.11 -3.80
C LEU A 135 4.13 -12.35 -2.63
N ASP A 136 3.28 -11.68 -1.86
CA ASP A 136 3.69 -10.98 -0.66
C ASP A 136 3.15 -11.73 0.56
N PHE A 137 3.95 -11.77 1.60
CA PHE A 137 3.58 -12.32 2.89
C PHE A 137 4.20 -11.47 3.98
N GLY A 138 3.48 -11.24 5.06
CA GLY A 138 3.99 -10.40 6.14
C GLY A 138 3.15 -10.50 7.39
N LEU A 139 3.67 -9.92 8.45
CA LEU A 139 2.96 -9.73 9.70
C LEU A 139 2.63 -8.24 9.84
N TYR A 140 1.40 -7.96 10.23
CA TYR A 140 0.93 -6.64 10.59
C TYR A 140 0.60 -6.61 12.07
N THR A 141 1.00 -5.56 12.77
CA THR A 141 0.63 -5.34 14.16
C THR A 141 0.10 -3.94 14.33
N VAL A 142 -0.84 -3.78 15.26
CA VAL A 142 -1.32 -2.48 15.70
C VAL A 142 -0.69 -2.23 17.06
N THR A 143 -0.02 -1.10 17.20
CA THR A 143 0.63 -0.70 18.45
C THR A 143 0.30 0.75 18.75
N GLU A 144 0.17 1.06 20.03
CA GLU A 144 0.20 2.45 20.48
C GLU A 144 1.67 2.89 20.53
N ILE A 145 1.97 4.05 19.96
CA ILE A 145 3.38 4.48 19.75
C ILE A 145 4.03 4.90 21.07
N PHE A 146 3.21 5.34 22.04
CA PHE A 146 3.66 5.85 23.33
C PHE A 146 3.33 4.93 24.51
N GLU A 147 2.66 3.80 24.27
CA GLU A 147 2.29 2.84 25.31
C GLU A 147 2.74 1.42 24.94
N SER A 148 3.30 0.71 25.93
CA SER A 148 3.70 -0.69 25.77
C SER A 148 2.46 -1.59 25.88
N GLY A 149 1.81 -1.86 24.74
CA GLY A 149 0.68 -2.77 24.63
C GLY A 149 1.08 -4.25 24.41
N SER A 150 0.08 -5.13 24.36
CA SER A 150 0.26 -6.54 23.97
C SER A 150 0.54 -6.65 22.47
N PHE A 151 1.56 -7.43 22.10
CA PHE A 151 1.92 -7.65 20.70
C PHE A 151 1.05 -8.76 20.09
N ALA A 152 0.09 -8.36 19.24
CA ALA A 152 -0.64 -9.28 18.37
C ALA A 152 -0.27 -8.99 16.91
N ALA A 153 0.22 -10.01 16.21
CA ALA A 153 0.59 -9.91 14.81
C ALA A 153 -0.37 -10.74 13.96
N VAL A 154 -0.99 -10.10 12.96
CA VAL A 154 -1.88 -10.74 12.00
C VAL A 154 -1.10 -11.07 10.75
N PRO A 155 -1.07 -12.34 10.31
CA PRO A 155 -0.46 -12.70 9.04
C PRO A 155 -1.33 -12.23 7.88
N LEU A 156 -0.68 -11.66 6.86
CA LEU A 156 -1.31 -11.28 5.61
C LEU A 156 -0.55 -11.89 4.44
N ILE A 157 -1.30 -12.38 3.46
CA ILE A 157 -0.77 -12.88 2.17
C ILE A 157 -1.51 -12.14 1.06
N SER A 158 -0.78 -11.70 0.04
CA SER A 158 -1.36 -11.09 -1.15
C SER A 158 -0.70 -11.59 -2.42
N VAL A 159 -1.49 -11.59 -3.50
CA VAL A 159 -1.04 -11.95 -4.85
C VAL A 159 -1.15 -10.72 -5.74
N GLY A 160 -0.03 -10.31 -6.30
CA GLY A 160 0.06 -9.22 -7.28
C GLY A 160 0.23 -9.78 -8.68
N ILE A 161 -0.66 -9.37 -9.60
CA ILE A 161 -0.52 -9.67 -11.02
C ILE A 161 -0.24 -8.35 -11.75
N PRO A 162 0.95 -8.20 -12.35
CA PRO A 162 1.27 -7.03 -13.13
C PRO A 162 0.50 -7.02 -14.46
N PHE A 163 -0.09 -5.89 -14.80
CA PHE A 163 -0.75 -5.66 -16.08
C PHE A 163 -0.26 -4.34 -16.69
N GLY A 164 -0.09 -4.32 -18.03
CA GLY A 164 0.52 -3.20 -18.73
C GLY A 164 2.05 -3.33 -18.87
N ASN A 165 2.71 -2.25 -19.29
CA ASN A 165 4.15 -2.25 -19.48
C ASN A 165 4.87 -1.98 -18.15
N PRO A 166 6.12 -2.48 -17.98
CA PRO A 166 6.96 -2.00 -16.89
C PRO A 166 7.05 -0.48 -17.00
N ALA A 167 6.81 0.26 -15.91
CA ALA A 167 7.24 1.66 -15.88
C ALA A 167 8.76 1.66 -16.17
N GLU A 168 9.30 2.63 -16.92
CA GLU A 168 10.74 2.81 -17.16
C GLU A 168 11.39 3.72 -16.12
#